data_AF-A0A7V9U6N9-F1
#
_entry.id   AF-A0A7V9U6N9-F1
#
_cell.length_a   1.000
_cell.length_b   1.000
_cell.length_c   1.000
_cell.angle_alpha   90.00
_cell.angle_beta   90.00
_cell.angle_gamma   90.00
#
_symmetry.space_group_name_H-M   'P 1'
#
loop_
_entity.id
_entity.type
_entity.pdbx_description
1 polymer ?
#
loop_
_entity_poly.entity_id
_entity_poly.type
_entity_poly.pdbx_seq_one_letter_code
_entity_poly.pdbx_strand_id
1 'polypeptide(L)'
;MVERRFSRKVAIAVVAFVTGSAGLASGFAYGLVEDPAPAGVSAEPDGTPAPRVAPDYPSNVSGLTYGSVESANSPEDEPDLILVEMQDGSTGYIKKAQLNRVTGGTVSNPTEALAWQARVETSLPSTIPVYAQDGITILGEFEIAPSN
;
A
#
# COMPACT_ATOMS: atom_id res chain seq x y z
N MET A 1 -31.39 10.21 36.07
CA MET A 1 -30.26 10.92 35.42
C MET A 1 -29.02 10.64 36.26
N VAL A 2 -28.03 9.86 35.83
CA VAL A 2 -27.21 9.99 34.59
C VAL A 2 -26.47 11.34 34.65
N GLU A 3 -25.13 11.43 34.70
CA GLU A 3 -24.08 10.49 34.24
C GLU A 3 -22.85 10.47 35.16
N ARG A 4 -22.13 9.33 35.23
CA ARG A 4 -20.88 9.19 36.00
C ARG A 4 -19.67 9.46 35.10
N ARG A 5 -18.84 10.45 35.46
CA ARG A 5 -17.52 10.65 34.84
C ARG A 5 -16.64 9.41 35.07
N PHE A 6 -16.30 8.69 34.01
CA PHE A 6 -15.31 7.60 34.06
C PHE A 6 -14.16 7.89 33.08
N SER A 7 -13.03 8.32 33.63
CA SER A 7 -11.77 8.37 32.90
C SER A 7 -11.29 6.94 32.63
N ARG A 8 -11.12 6.58 31.36
CA ARG A 8 -10.57 5.29 30.94
C ARG A 8 -9.16 5.49 30.41
N LYS A 9 -8.17 5.30 31.28
CA LYS A 9 -6.78 5.06 30.86
C LYS A 9 -6.75 3.68 30.20
N VAL A 10 -6.38 3.62 28.92
CA VAL A 10 -6.18 2.36 28.21
C VAL A 10 -4.85 1.77 28.67
N ALA A 11 -4.90 0.64 29.35
CA ALA A 11 -3.72 -0.13 29.74
C ALA A 11 -3.56 -1.29 28.76
N ILE A 12 -2.42 -1.34 28.07
CA ILE A 12 -2.04 -2.46 27.20
C ILE A 12 -1.67 -3.64 28.11
N ALA A 13 -2.43 -4.72 28.03
CA ALA A 13 -2.15 -5.95 28.76
C ALA A 13 -1.51 -6.99 27.83
N VAL A 14 -0.18 -7.04 27.81
CA VAL A 14 0.56 -8.18 27.29
C VAL A 14 0.46 -9.31 28.30
N VAL A 15 -0.06 -10.47 27.90
CA VAL A 15 0.01 -11.71 28.68
C VAL A 15 0.58 -12.81 27.80
N ALA A 16 1.78 -13.28 28.15
CA ALA A 16 2.44 -14.44 27.60
C ALA A 16 2.77 -15.42 28.76
N PHE A 17 3.13 -16.68 28.41
CA PHE A 17 3.50 -17.79 29.32
C PHE A 17 2.33 -18.32 30.20
N VAL A 18 2.26 -19.59 30.66
CA VAL A 18 3.18 -20.76 30.80
C VAL A 18 2.37 -22.06 30.55
N THR A 19 2.84 -23.30 30.27
CA THR A 19 4.16 -23.99 30.27
C THR A 19 4.18 -25.10 29.17
N GLY A 20 5.20 -25.98 29.15
CA GLY A 20 5.38 -27.15 28.27
C GLY A 20 4.59 -28.43 28.64
N SER A 21 4.95 -29.63 28.17
CA SER A 21 6.28 -30.14 27.74
C SER A 21 6.26 -31.02 26.47
N ALA A 22 7.45 -31.35 25.97
CA ALA A 22 7.67 -31.97 24.66
C ALA A 22 7.26 -33.45 24.55
N GLY A 23 6.85 -33.84 23.33
CA GLY A 23 6.66 -35.22 22.90
C GLY A 23 6.76 -35.37 21.38
N LEU A 24 7.97 -35.61 20.87
CA LEU A 24 8.16 -36.24 19.55
C LEU A 24 7.74 -37.73 19.69
N ALA A 25 7.26 -38.45 18.67
CA ALA A 25 7.40 -38.18 17.24
C ALA A 25 6.23 -38.72 16.39
N SER A 26 5.91 -37.97 15.33
CA SER A 26 5.59 -38.49 13.99
C SER A 26 4.40 -39.44 13.82
N GLY A 27 3.18 -38.93 14.04
CA GLY A 27 1.97 -39.53 13.47
C GLY A 27 0.67 -39.19 14.18
N PHE A 28 -0.43 -39.59 13.52
CA PHE A 28 -1.85 -39.62 13.89
C PHE A 28 -2.75 -38.50 13.35
N ALA A 29 -3.62 -38.92 12.43
CA ALA A 29 -4.66 -38.11 11.80
C ALA A 29 -5.91 -38.03 12.69
N TYR A 30 -6.44 -36.81 12.86
CA TYR A 30 -7.77 -36.58 13.42
C TYR A 30 -8.42 -35.40 12.69
N GLY A 31 -9.56 -35.68 12.05
CA GLY A 31 -10.61 -34.72 11.69
C GLY A 31 -10.20 -33.46 10.91
N LEU A 32 -10.46 -33.46 9.60
CA LEU A 32 -10.62 -32.22 8.84
C LEU A 32 -11.79 -31.43 9.45
N VAL A 33 -11.47 -30.42 10.26
CA VAL A 33 -12.36 -29.27 10.42
C VAL A 33 -11.97 -28.32 9.31
N GLU A 34 -12.64 -28.44 8.17
CA GLU A 34 -12.54 -27.51 7.06
C GLU A 34 -13.06 -26.16 7.56
N ASP A 35 -12.17 -25.30 8.05
CA ASP A 35 -12.50 -23.91 8.33
C ASP A 35 -12.93 -23.28 6.99
N PRO A 36 -14.22 -22.92 6.81
CA PRO A 36 -14.72 -22.54 5.50
C PRO A 36 -14.02 -21.25 5.08
N ALA A 37 -13.23 -21.37 4.01
CA ALA A 37 -12.50 -20.24 3.45
C ALA A 37 -13.46 -19.04 3.27
N PRO A 38 -13.03 -17.81 3.66
CA PRO A 38 -13.91 -16.66 3.65
C PRO A 38 -14.53 -16.49 2.26
N ALA A 39 -15.86 -16.34 2.21
CA ALA A 39 -16.64 -16.43 0.97
C ALA A 39 -16.06 -15.53 -0.14
N GLY A 40 -15.47 -16.16 -1.16
CA GLY A 40 -14.69 -15.50 -2.20
C GLY A 40 -13.28 -16.09 -2.39
N VAL A 41 -12.72 -16.75 -1.38
CA VAL A 41 -11.46 -17.50 -1.49
C VAL A 41 -11.75 -18.95 -1.90
N SER A 42 -11.64 -19.24 -3.20
CA SER A 42 -11.44 -20.62 -3.66
C SER A 42 -9.93 -20.83 -3.81
N ALA A 43 -9.33 -21.62 -2.93
CA ALA A 43 -8.02 -22.20 -3.22
C ALA A 43 -8.19 -23.21 -4.36
N GLU A 44 -7.26 -23.23 -5.31
CA GLU A 44 -7.15 -24.38 -6.21
C GLU A 44 -6.74 -25.63 -5.40
N PRO A 45 -7.09 -26.86 -5.81
CA PRO A 45 -6.88 -28.06 -4.99
C PRO A 45 -5.41 -28.38 -4.65
N ASP A 46 -4.45 -27.67 -5.26
CA ASP A 46 -3.00 -27.76 -4.98
C ASP A 46 -2.50 -26.59 -4.10
N GLY A 47 -3.39 -25.83 -3.46
CA GLY A 47 -3.05 -24.71 -2.57
C GLY A 47 -2.43 -23.48 -3.27
N THR A 48 -2.32 -23.49 -4.60
CA THR A 48 -1.83 -22.36 -5.38
C THR A 48 -2.91 -21.26 -5.42
N PRO A 49 -2.57 -19.99 -5.11
CA PRO A 49 -3.49 -18.87 -5.33
C PRO A 49 -3.75 -18.69 -6.83
N ALA A 50 -5.03 -18.68 -7.22
CA ALA A 50 -5.41 -18.47 -8.61
C ALA A 50 -4.82 -17.13 -9.15
N PRO A 51 -4.31 -17.09 -10.39
CA PRO A 51 -3.75 -15.88 -10.97
C PRO A 51 -4.76 -14.72 -10.95
N ARG A 52 -4.36 -13.60 -10.36
CA ARG A 52 -5.18 -12.39 -10.35
C ARG A 52 -5.01 -11.67 -11.70
N VAL A 53 -6.11 -11.29 -12.34
CA VAL A 53 -6.09 -10.62 -13.64
C VAL A 53 -5.55 -9.19 -13.47
N ALA A 54 -4.63 -8.78 -14.33
CA ALA A 54 -4.12 -7.41 -14.36
C ALA A 54 -5.25 -6.40 -14.60
N PRO A 55 -5.27 -5.23 -13.91
CA PRO A 55 -6.26 -4.19 -14.15
C PRO A 55 -6.18 -3.64 -15.58
N ASP A 56 -7.34 -3.38 -16.18
CA ASP A 56 -7.44 -2.64 -17.45
C ASP A 56 -7.59 -1.16 -17.14
N TYR A 57 -6.52 -0.38 -17.36
CA TYR A 57 -6.53 1.07 -17.18
C TYR A 57 -6.77 1.79 -18.51
N PRO A 58 -7.68 2.78 -18.55
CA PRO A 58 -7.81 3.65 -19.71
C PRO A 58 -6.52 4.45 -19.94
N SER A 59 -6.22 4.73 -21.20
CA SER A 59 -5.06 5.53 -21.61
C SER A 59 -5.50 6.90 -22.15
N ASN A 60 -4.69 7.92 -21.93
CA ASN A 60 -4.92 9.27 -22.47
C ASN A 60 -4.29 9.45 -23.87
N VAL A 61 -4.45 10.65 -24.46
CA VAL A 61 -3.93 10.98 -25.80
C VAL A 61 -2.40 10.93 -25.92
N SER A 62 -1.69 10.96 -24.79
CA SER A 62 -0.22 10.82 -24.70
C SER A 62 0.22 9.36 -24.52
N GLY A 63 -0.71 8.41 -24.50
CA GLY A 63 -0.45 6.99 -24.25
C GLY A 63 -0.19 6.62 -22.79
N LEU A 64 -0.44 7.53 -21.83
CA LEU A 64 -0.27 7.26 -20.41
C LEU A 64 -1.53 6.62 -19.84
N THR A 65 -1.36 5.53 -19.08
CA THR A 65 -2.45 4.89 -18.32
C THR A 65 -2.82 5.73 -17.09
N TYR A 66 -4.10 5.78 -16.72
CA TYR A 66 -4.56 6.55 -15.56
C TYR A 66 -5.61 5.80 -14.72
N GLY A 67 -5.52 5.92 -13.39
CA GLY A 67 -6.48 5.29 -12.47
C GLY A 67 -6.03 5.25 -11.00
N SER A 68 -6.82 4.57 -10.14
CA SER A 68 -6.44 4.31 -8.74
C SER A 68 -5.47 3.13 -8.64
N VAL A 69 -4.46 3.27 -7.77
CA VAL A 69 -3.54 2.18 -7.40
C VAL A 69 -4.23 1.05 -6.63
N GLU A 70 -5.42 1.27 -6.08
CA GLU A 70 -6.21 0.21 -5.41
C GLU A 70 -6.62 -0.92 -6.36
N SER A 71 -6.62 -0.66 -7.67
CA SER A 71 -6.89 -1.69 -8.70
C SER A 71 -5.63 -2.47 -9.11
N ALA A 72 -4.43 -2.03 -8.71
CA ALA A 72 -3.18 -2.69 -9.05
C ALA A 72 -2.96 -3.94 -8.18
N ASN A 73 -2.47 -5.02 -8.80
CA ASN A 73 -2.16 -6.25 -8.07
C ASN A 73 -0.75 -6.22 -7.45
N SER A 74 0.13 -5.40 -8.03
CA SER A 74 1.54 -5.22 -7.72
C SER A 74 2.01 -3.83 -8.17
N PRO A 75 3.16 -3.31 -7.69
CA PRO A 75 3.66 -1.97 -8.06
C PRO A 75 3.98 -1.80 -9.57
N GLU A 76 4.24 -2.90 -10.27
CA GLU A 76 4.44 -2.93 -11.72
C GLU A 76 3.13 -2.73 -12.49
N ASP A 77 2.01 -3.27 -11.99
CA ASP A 77 0.65 -3.11 -12.52
C ASP A 77 0.07 -1.70 -12.29
N GLU A 78 0.72 -0.81 -11.52
CA GLU A 78 0.21 0.55 -11.26
C GLU A 78 0.15 1.43 -12.53
N PRO A 79 -0.83 2.35 -12.66
CA PRO A 79 -0.92 3.24 -13.82
C PRO A 79 0.20 4.29 -13.83
N ASP A 80 0.47 4.87 -15.00
CA ASP A 80 1.44 5.96 -15.16
C ASP A 80 1.00 7.25 -14.44
N LEU A 81 -0.31 7.47 -14.39
CA LEU A 81 -1.01 8.58 -13.74
C LEU A 81 -1.86 8.03 -12.59
N ILE A 82 -1.33 8.15 -11.38
CA ILE A 82 -1.94 7.69 -10.13
C ILE A 82 -2.97 8.73 -9.65
N LEU A 83 -4.21 8.31 -9.48
CA LEU A 83 -5.29 9.13 -8.93
C LEU A 83 -4.97 9.60 -7.51
N VAL A 84 -5.18 10.89 -7.23
CA VAL A 84 -5.04 11.50 -5.89
C VAL A 84 -6.19 12.46 -5.59
N GLU A 85 -6.56 12.57 -4.31
CA GLU A 85 -7.42 13.62 -3.79
C GLU A 85 -6.55 14.79 -3.29
N MET A 86 -6.88 16.01 -3.70
CA MET A 86 -6.22 17.24 -3.26
C MET A 86 -6.89 17.80 -2.00
N GLN A 87 -6.24 18.74 -1.30
CA GLN A 87 -6.73 19.30 -0.03
C GLN A 87 -8.08 20.02 -0.13
N ASP A 88 -8.52 20.41 -1.33
CA ASP A 88 -9.81 21.03 -1.62
C ASP A 88 -10.93 20.01 -1.91
N GLY A 89 -10.61 18.71 -1.90
CA GLY A 89 -11.52 17.62 -2.28
C GLY A 89 -11.65 17.41 -3.80
N SER A 90 -10.90 18.15 -4.62
CA SER A 90 -10.82 17.92 -6.06
C SER A 90 -9.89 16.74 -6.34
N THR A 91 -10.22 15.93 -7.35
CA THR A 91 -9.39 14.78 -7.76
C THR A 91 -8.47 15.16 -8.92
N GLY A 92 -7.26 14.62 -8.92
CA GLY A 92 -6.27 14.78 -9.99
C GLY A 92 -5.33 13.58 -10.07
N TYR A 93 -4.22 13.72 -10.79
CA TYR A 93 -3.30 12.62 -11.08
C TYR A 93 -1.83 13.00 -10.85
N ILE A 94 -1.07 12.13 -10.20
CA ILE A 94 0.39 12.26 -10.04
C ILE A 94 1.09 11.24 -10.94
N LYS A 95 2.19 11.64 -11.58
CA LYS A 95 3.01 10.75 -12.41
C LYS A 95 3.75 9.74 -11.52
N LYS A 96 3.55 8.44 -11.72
CA LYS A 96 4.23 7.34 -10.99
C LYS A 96 5.75 7.52 -10.96
N ALA A 97 6.36 7.84 -12.09
CA ALA A 97 7.81 8.09 -12.19
C ALA A 97 8.29 9.31 -11.39
N GLN A 98 7.42 10.30 -11.12
CA GLN A 98 7.72 11.44 -10.27
C GLN A 98 7.53 11.11 -8.79
N LEU A 99 6.44 10.41 -8.44
CA LEU A 99 6.21 9.89 -7.10
C LEU A 99 7.40 9.02 -6.65
N ASN A 100 7.74 7.99 -7.41
CA ASN A 100 8.81 7.04 -7.09
C ASN A 100 10.19 7.71 -6.99
N ARG A 101 10.42 8.82 -7.71
CA ARG A 101 11.66 9.60 -7.57
C ARG A 101 11.74 10.27 -6.21
N VAL A 102 10.64 10.85 -5.71
CA VAL A 102 10.66 11.59 -4.44
C VAL A 102 10.49 10.65 -3.24
N THR A 103 9.73 9.57 -3.35
CA THR A 103 9.53 8.58 -2.28
C THR A 103 10.61 7.50 -2.20
N GLY A 104 11.48 7.40 -3.21
CA GLY A 104 12.51 6.36 -3.28
C GLY A 104 12.03 5.01 -3.81
N GLY A 105 10.83 4.95 -4.40
CA GLY A 105 10.25 3.73 -4.98
C GLY A 105 11.05 3.06 -6.12
N THR A 106 12.14 3.66 -6.60
CA THR A 106 13.09 3.02 -7.54
C THR A 106 14.34 2.44 -6.87
N VAL A 107 14.58 2.73 -5.59
CA VAL A 107 15.81 2.36 -4.88
C VAL A 107 15.89 0.84 -4.73
N SER A 108 16.86 0.23 -5.43
CA SER A 108 16.95 -1.23 -5.57
C SER A 108 18.16 -1.85 -4.85
N ASN A 109 19.06 -1.03 -4.26
CA ASN A 109 20.26 -1.51 -3.59
C ASN A 109 20.77 -0.54 -2.48
N PRO A 110 21.60 -1.01 -1.52
CA PRO A 110 22.04 -0.19 -0.39
C PRO A 110 22.84 1.07 -0.77
N THR A 111 23.66 1.00 -1.83
CA THR A 111 24.46 2.15 -2.28
C THR A 111 23.57 3.25 -2.87
N GLU A 112 22.54 2.85 -3.63
CA GLU A 112 21.52 3.76 -4.15
C GLU A 112 20.66 4.35 -3.03
N ALA A 113 20.36 3.57 -1.97
CA ALA A 113 19.63 4.07 -0.81
C ALA A 113 20.36 5.22 -0.10
N LEU A 114 21.66 5.08 0.12
CA LEU A 114 22.50 6.18 0.68
C LEU A 114 22.53 7.40 -0.25
N ALA A 115 22.64 7.17 -1.56
CA ALA A 115 22.63 8.24 -2.55
C ALA A 115 21.26 8.94 -2.68
N TRP A 116 20.16 8.24 -2.40
CA TRP A 116 18.82 8.81 -2.33
C TRP A 116 18.62 9.59 -1.03
N GLN A 117 18.99 9.03 0.13
CA GLN A 117 18.92 9.71 1.44
C GLN A 117 19.66 11.07 1.42
N ALA A 118 20.88 11.09 0.91
CA ALA A 118 21.66 12.33 0.78
C ALA A 118 21.00 13.38 -0.14
N ARG A 119 20.14 12.96 -1.09
CA ARG A 119 19.35 13.87 -1.94
C ARG A 119 18.08 14.35 -1.26
N VAL A 120 17.42 13.49 -0.48
CA VAL A 120 16.23 13.84 0.34
C VAL A 120 16.55 15.01 1.26
N GLU A 121 17.68 14.92 1.98
CA GLU A 121 18.10 15.93 2.96
C GLU A 121 18.49 17.29 2.34
N THR A 122 18.80 17.34 1.03
CA THR A 122 19.46 18.49 0.41
C THR A 122 18.76 19.09 -0.80
N SER A 123 17.88 18.35 -1.49
CA SER A 123 17.52 18.69 -2.88
C SER A 123 16.17 18.18 -3.39
N LEU A 124 15.48 17.28 -2.69
CA LEU A 124 14.18 16.81 -3.15
C LEU A 124 13.10 17.86 -2.87
N PRO A 125 12.15 18.08 -3.82
CA PRO A 125 11.04 18.99 -3.59
C PRO A 125 10.06 18.34 -2.60
N SER A 126 9.64 19.11 -1.59
CA SER A 126 8.56 18.72 -0.66
C SER A 126 7.17 18.68 -1.31
N THR A 127 7.08 18.88 -2.62
CA THR A 127 5.82 19.11 -3.34
C THR A 127 5.87 18.47 -4.73
N ILE A 128 4.77 17.84 -5.15
CA ILE A 128 4.60 17.25 -6.48
C ILE A 128 3.41 17.92 -7.20
N PRO A 129 3.58 18.43 -8.44
CA PRO A 129 2.45 18.88 -9.26
C PRO A 129 1.42 17.76 -9.50
N VAL A 130 0.16 18.11 -9.28
CA VAL A 130 -1.01 17.30 -9.62
C VAL A 130 -1.48 17.70 -11.01
N TYR A 131 -1.62 16.72 -11.89
CA TYR A 131 -2.03 16.88 -13.28
C TYR A 131 -3.51 16.53 -13.47
N ALA A 132 -4.10 16.99 -14.58
CA ALA A 132 -5.34 16.45 -15.10
C ALA A 132 -5.10 15.10 -15.79
N GLN A 133 -6.19 14.47 -16.23
CA GLN A 133 -6.18 13.18 -16.92
C GLN A 133 -5.33 13.17 -18.22
N ASP A 134 -5.08 14.33 -18.82
CA ASP A 134 -4.19 14.48 -19.98
C ASP A 134 -2.69 14.29 -19.66
N GLY A 135 -2.31 14.29 -18.38
CA GLY A 135 -0.93 14.21 -17.91
C GLY A 135 -0.07 15.45 -18.21
N ILE A 136 -0.70 16.56 -18.64
CA ILE A 136 -0.04 17.78 -19.14
C ILE A 136 -0.52 19.00 -18.36
N THR A 137 -1.84 19.18 -18.24
CA THR A 137 -2.44 20.31 -17.52
C THR A 137 -2.18 20.15 -16.02
N ILE A 138 -1.59 21.16 -15.38
CA ILE A 138 -1.35 21.17 -13.92
C ILE A 138 -2.59 21.77 -13.25
N LEU A 139 -3.18 21.03 -12.32
CA LEU A 139 -4.34 21.43 -11.51
C LEU A 139 -3.93 22.06 -10.17
N GLY A 140 -2.80 21.63 -9.62
CA GLY A 140 -2.33 22.07 -8.31
C GLY A 140 -1.04 21.38 -7.90
N GLU A 141 -0.78 21.37 -6.60
CA GLU A 141 0.44 20.87 -5.97
C GLU A 141 0.09 20.06 -4.72
N PHE A 142 0.73 18.91 -4.55
CA PHE A 142 0.54 17.98 -3.44
C PHE A 142 1.79 17.96 -2.56
N GLU A 143 1.64 18.34 -1.30
CA GLU A 143 2.76 18.37 -0.34
C GLU A 143 3.05 16.96 0.20
N ILE A 144 4.31 16.55 0.04
CA ILE A 144 4.91 15.36 0.66
C ILE A 144 6.03 15.83 1.59
N ALA A 145 5.62 16.42 2.71
CA ALA A 145 6.54 16.74 3.79
C ALA A 145 7.12 15.45 4.40
N PRO A 146 8.45 15.32 4.53
CA PRO A 146 9.01 14.28 5.40
C PRO A 146 8.61 14.59 6.84
N SER A 147 8.03 13.61 7.53
CA SER A 147 7.72 13.71 8.97
C SER A 147 9.00 13.95 9.76
N ASN A 148 9.08 15.10 10.42
CA ASN A 148 10.20 15.55 11.27
C ASN A 148 10.10 14.97 12.70
#